data_AF-A0A966Q8A3-F1
#
_entry.id   AF-A0A966Q8A3-F1
#
_cell.length_a   1.000
_cell.length_b   1.000
_cell.length_c   1.000
_cell.angle_alpha   90.00
_cell.angle_beta   90.00
_cell.angle_gamma   90.00
#
_symmetry.space_group_name_H-M   'P 1'
#
loop_
_entity.id
_entity.type
_entity.pdbx_description
1 polymer ?
#
loop_
_entity_poly.entity_id
_entity_poly.type
_entity_poly.pdbx_seq_one_letter_code
_entity_poly.pdbx_strand_id
1 'polypeptide(L)'
;MEESLSRSMVKVALLGEDDGREIEARVSQSLAGVDGGKPEELRATVRRLLEEESARLAEQVRGGANGLRVAQNRGHFYSALLRELWARAEGENAGSSLVMGAVGGFGREEMSPASDLDLVFIREGSQREVAE
;
A
#
# COMPACT_ATOMS: atom_id res chain seq x y z
N MET A 1 0.69 -0.59 -43.80
CA MET A 1 1.28 0.30 -42.78
C MET A 1 0.66 0.06 -41.40
N GLU A 2 -0.66 -0.19 -41.31
CA GLU A 2 -1.34 -0.54 -40.04
C GLU A 2 -0.86 -1.84 -39.38
N GLU A 3 -0.48 -2.87 -40.15
CA GLU A 3 0.06 -4.13 -39.59
C GLU A 3 1.35 -3.97 -38.78
N SER A 4 2.17 -2.95 -39.08
CA SER A 4 3.44 -2.71 -38.38
C SER A 4 3.23 -2.06 -37.01
N LEU A 5 2.16 -1.28 -36.83
CA LEU A 5 1.84 -0.63 -35.55
C LEU A 5 1.23 -1.64 -34.57
N SER A 6 0.46 -2.61 -35.07
CA SER A 6 -0.11 -3.70 -34.25
C SER A 6 0.95 -4.63 -33.64
N ARG A 7 2.15 -4.75 -34.23
CA ARG A 7 3.26 -5.53 -33.65
C ARG A 7 4.11 -4.74 -32.64
N SER A 8 4.00 -3.41 -32.65
CA SER A 8 4.80 -2.53 -31.77
C SER A 8 4.06 -2.13 -30.48
N MET A 9 2.76 -2.42 -30.38
CA MET A 9 1.96 -2.16 -29.19
C MET A 9 1.60 -3.46 -28.50
N VAL A 10 2.33 -3.79 -27.44
CA VAL A 10 1.89 -4.79 -26.47
C VAL A 10 0.78 -4.13 -25.66
N LYS A 11 -0.43 -4.69 -25.69
CA LYS A 11 -1.44 -4.39 -24.67
C LYS A 11 -0.87 -4.84 -23.33
N VAL A 12 -0.31 -3.90 -22.57
CA VAL A 12 -0.04 -4.13 -21.16
C VAL A 12 -1.42 -4.12 -20.49
N ALA A 13 -1.89 -5.30 -20.08
CA ALA A 13 -2.97 -5.36 -19.11
C ALA A 13 -2.45 -4.66 -17.85
N LEU A 14 -2.84 -3.40 -17.67
CA LEU A 14 -2.28 -2.55 -16.62
C LEU A 14 -2.69 -3.01 -15.21
N LEU A 15 -3.58 -3.99 -15.10
CA LEU A 15 -3.96 -4.61 -13.84
C LEU A 15 -4.31 -6.07 -14.13
N GLY A 16 -3.66 -6.99 -13.42
CA GLY A 16 -4.32 -8.23 -13.03
C GLY A 16 -4.83 -8.01 -11.61
N GLU A 17 -6.13 -8.14 -11.37
CA GLU A 17 -6.70 -8.17 -10.01
C GLU A 17 -5.98 -9.20 -9.11
N ASP A 18 -5.30 -10.16 -9.73
CA ASP A 18 -4.47 -11.18 -9.11
C ASP A 18 -3.23 -10.62 -8.39
N ASP A 19 -2.56 -9.58 -8.93
CA ASP A 19 -1.36 -8.99 -8.30
C ASP A 19 -1.72 -8.37 -6.94
N GLY A 20 -2.82 -7.61 -6.90
CA GLY A 20 -3.30 -6.97 -5.67
C GLY A 20 -3.69 -8.00 -4.60
N ARG A 21 -4.41 -9.05 -5.00
CA ARG A 21 -4.80 -10.15 -4.09
C ARG A 21 -3.59 -10.90 -3.55
N GLU A 22 -2.58 -11.17 -4.37
CA GLU A 22 -1.35 -11.82 -3.93
C GLU A 22 -0.57 -10.94 -2.94
N ILE A 23 -0.50 -9.63 -3.20
CA ILE A 23 0.09 -8.65 -2.29
C ILE A 23 -0.63 -8.65 -0.94
N GLU A 24 -1.97 -8.54 -0.94
CA GLU A 24 -2.79 -8.56 0.26
C GLU A 24 -2.59 -9.85 1.06
N ALA A 25 -2.63 -11.01 0.40
CA ALA A 25 -2.41 -12.31 1.02
C ALA A 25 -1.02 -12.40 1.68
N ARG A 26 0.03 -11.93 1.00
CA ARG A 26 1.40 -11.94 1.53
C ARG A 26 1.57 -11.04 2.74
N VAL A 27 0.97 -9.85 2.71
CA VAL A 27 0.99 -8.91 3.85
C VAL A 27 0.26 -9.53 5.04
N SER A 28 -0.95 -10.04 4.83
CA SER A 28 -1.75 -10.66 5.88
C SER A 28 -1.03 -11.88 6.49
N GLN A 29 -0.45 -12.75 5.65
CA GLN A 29 0.34 -13.90 6.10
C GLN A 29 1.59 -13.48 6.90
N SER A 30 2.26 -12.40 6.50
CA SER A 30 3.46 -11.91 7.19
C SER A 30 3.15 -11.31 8.57
N LEU A 31 1.95 -10.78 8.76
CA LEU A 31 1.47 -10.21 10.02
C LEU A 31 0.59 -11.18 10.82
N ALA A 32 0.33 -12.37 10.29
CA ALA A 32 -0.44 -13.40 10.97
C ALA A 32 0.32 -13.89 12.21
N GLY A 33 -0.37 -13.96 13.35
CA GLY A 33 0.22 -14.43 14.61
C GLY A 33 1.10 -13.40 15.33
N VAL A 34 1.27 -12.20 14.78
CA VAL A 34 1.91 -11.08 15.51
C VAL A 34 0.90 -10.47 16.47
N ASP A 35 1.18 -10.56 17.76
CA ASP A 35 0.34 -9.99 18.81
C ASP A 35 0.37 -8.45 18.76
N GLY A 36 -0.80 -7.83 18.59
CA GLY A 36 -0.96 -6.38 18.63
C GLY A 36 -0.58 -5.76 19.98
N GLY A 37 -0.58 -6.54 21.06
CA GLY A 37 -0.13 -6.14 22.40
C GLY A 37 1.38 -6.05 22.56
N LYS A 38 2.17 -6.40 21.53
CA LYS A 38 3.64 -6.37 21.56
C LYS A 38 4.21 -5.47 20.45
N PRO A 39 4.30 -4.15 20.72
CA PRO A 39 4.71 -3.16 19.71
C PRO A 39 6.08 -3.43 19.06
N GLU A 40 7.04 -3.96 19.82
CA GLU A 40 8.39 -4.22 19.28
C GLU A 40 8.44 -5.44 18.35
N GLU A 41 7.65 -6.49 18.63
CA GLU A 41 7.52 -7.64 17.73
C GLU A 41 6.82 -7.23 16.43
N LEU A 42 5.79 -6.38 16.53
CA LEU A 42 5.10 -5.80 15.37
C LEU A 42 6.04 -4.93 14.55
N ARG A 43 6.78 -4.02 15.19
CA ARG A 43 7.77 -3.15 14.52
C ARG A 43 8.81 -3.96 13.78
N ALA A 44 9.38 -4.98 14.42
CA ALA A 44 10.39 -5.84 13.80
C ALA A 44 9.83 -6.59 12.58
N THR A 45 8.63 -7.15 12.70
CA THR A 45 7.97 -7.85 11.59
C THR A 45 7.66 -6.92 10.43
N VAL A 46 7.09 -5.75 10.70
CA VAL A 46 6.79 -4.74 9.66
C VAL A 46 8.08 -4.30 8.97
N ARG A 47 9.15 -4.03 9.72
CA ARG A 47 10.43 -3.63 9.14
C ARG A 47 10.98 -4.68 8.17
N ARG A 48 10.98 -5.95 8.59
CA ARG A 48 11.40 -7.06 7.72
C ARG A 48 10.55 -7.13 6.46
N LEU A 49 9.23 -7.00 6.59
CA LEU A 49 8.31 -7.01 5.44
C LEU A 49 8.58 -5.85 4.47
N LEU A 50 8.86 -4.64 4.97
CA LEU A 50 9.22 -3.48 4.15
C LEU A 50 10.52 -3.70 3.35
N GLU A 51 11.52 -4.32 3.99
CA GLU A 51 12.81 -4.66 3.38
C GLU A 51 12.64 -5.72 2.28
N GLU A 52 11.90 -6.80 2.57
CA GLU A 52 11.58 -7.88 1.63
C GLU A 52 10.80 -7.36 0.40
N GLU A 53 9.78 -6.52 0.64
CA GLU A 53 8.99 -5.89 -0.40
C GLU A 53 9.85 -5.00 -1.31
N SER A 54 10.69 -4.15 -0.70
CA SER A 54 11.56 -3.25 -1.43
C SER A 54 12.57 -4.00 -2.29
N ALA A 55 13.14 -5.09 -1.76
CA ALA A 55 14.05 -5.95 -2.51
C ALA A 55 13.35 -6.61 -3.71
N ARG A 56 12.12 -7.11 -3.52
CA ARG A 56 11.36 -7.77 -4.59
C ARG A 56 10.97 -6.81 -5.71
N LEU A 57 10.48 -5.62 -5.38
CA LEU A 57 10.16 -4.59 -6.38
C LEU A 57 11.41 -4.12 -7.12
N ALA A 58 12.55 -4.01 -6.42
CA ALA A 58 13.82 -3.66 -7.07
C ALA A 58 14.29 -4.75 -8.06
N GLU A 59 14.07 -6.02 -7.74
CA GLU A 59 14.37 -7.13 -8.66
C GLU A 59 13.46 -7.11 -9.90
N GLN A 60 12.18 -6.80 -9.74
CA GLN A 60 11.27 -6.62 -10.87
C GLN A 60 11.75 -5.52 -11.82
N VAL A 61 12.16 -4.36 -11.28
CA VAL A 61 12.71 -3.26 -12.08
C VAL A 61 13.99 -3.68 -12.81
N ARG A 62 14.92 -4.37 -12.12
CA ARG A 62 16.14 -4.91 -12.74
C ARG A 62 15.85 -5.91 -13.85
N GLY A 63 14.79 -6.71 -13.69
CA GLY A 63 14.28 -7.63 -14.71
C GLY A 63 13.53 -6.96 -15.87
N GLY A 64 13.44 -5.63 -15.89
CA GLY A 64 12.79 -4.87 -16.97
C GLY A 64 11.27 -4.76 -16.83
N ALA A 65 10.71 -4.95 -15.64
CA ALA A 65 9.30 -4.75 -15.40
C ALA A 65 8.87 -3.30 -15.69
N ASN A 66 7.60 -3.12 -16.07
CA ASN A 66 7.03 -1.80 -16.32
C ASN A 66 7.02 -0.96 -15.03
N GLY A 67 7.68 0.20 -15.05
CA GLY A 67 7.78 1.10 -13.89
C GLY A 67 6.42 1.55 -13.33
N LEU A 68 5.41 1.76 -14.18
CA LEU A 68 4.05 2.09 -13.72
C LEU A 68 3.45 0.95 -12.90
N ARG A 69 3.60 -0.30 -13.38
CA ARG A 69 3.12 -1.49 -12.64
C ARG A 69 3.84 -1.64 -11.30
N VAL A 70 5.15 -1.38 -11.26
CA VAL A 70 5.93 -1.42 -10.00
C VAL A 70 5.46 -0.33 -9.03
N ALA A 71 5.18 0.88 -9.51
CA ALA A 71 4.65 1.98 -8.70
C ALA A 71 3.27 1.66 -8.11
N GLN A 72 2.38 1.08 -8.93
CA GLN A 72 1.05 0.64 -8.48
C GLN A 72 1.14 -0.51 -7.46
N ASN A 73 1.97 -1.53 -7.73
CA ASN A 73 2.18 -2.63 -6.79
C ASN A 73 2.73 -2.14 -5.44
N ARG A 74 3.60 -1.12 -5.46
CA ARG A 74 4.06 -0.45 -4.24
C ARG A 74 2.89 0.21 -3.49
N GLY A 75 2.01 0.92 -4.20
CA GLY A 75 0.79 1.50 -3.63
C GLY A 75 -0.14 0.45 -3.01
N HIS A 76 -0.39 -0.67 -3.70
CA HIS A 76 -1.19 -1.77 -3.18
C HIS A 76 -0.58 -2.39 -1.92
N PHE A 77 0.73 -2.58 -1.90
CA PHE A 77 1.42 -3.09 -0.73
C PHE A 77 1.23 -2.20 0.50
N TYR A 78 1.43 -0.88 0.37
CA TYR A 78 1.23 0.03 1.48
C TYR A 78 -0.24 0.12 1.89
N SER A 79 -1.17 0.05 0.94
CA SER A 79 -2.61 -0.01 1.24
C SER A 79 -2.96 -1.24 2.08
N ALA A 80 -2.48 -2.43 1.69
CA ALA A 80 -2.70 -3.66 2.44
C ALA A 80 -2.07 -3.60 3.84
N LEU A 81 -0.83 -3.10 3.93
CA LEU A 81 -0.11 -2.95 5.20
C LEU A 81 -0.84 -1.99 6.15
N LEU A 82 -1.26 -0.82 5.65
CA LEU A 82 -1.95 0.17 6.45
C LEU A 82 -3.32 -0.32 6.93
N ARG A 83 -4.07 -1.09 6.12
CA ARG A 83 -5.33 -1.72 6.57
C ARG A 83 -5.11 -2.67 7.74
N GLU A 84 -4.10 -3.52 7.67
CA GLU A 84 -3.75 -4.46 8.75
C GLU A 84 -3.30 -3.72 10.03
N LEU A 85 -2.48 -2.67 9.88
CA LEU A 85 -2.05 -1.84 11.01
C LEU A 85 -3.20 -1.04 11.62
N TRP A 86 -4.08 -0.50 10.78
CA TRP A 86 -5.25 0.27 11.19
C TRP A 86 -6.22 -0.59 12.01
N ALA A 87 -6.52 -1.80 11.53
CA ALA A 87 -7.38 -2.74 12.25
C ALA A 87 -6.81 -3.10 13.64
N ARG A 88 -5.49 -3.25 13.75
CA ARG A 88 -4.81 -3.50 15.04
C ARG A 88 -4.82 -2.28 15.96
N ALA A 89 -4.76 -1.07 15.39
CA ALA A 89 -4.72 0.18 16.14
C ALA A 89 -6.10 0.60 16.66
N GLU A 90 -7.17 0.42 15.87
CA GLU A 90 -8.52 0.85 16.27
C GLU A 90 -9.24 -0.13 17.21
N GLY A 91 -8.81 -1.40 17.28
CA GLY A 91 -9.45 -2.40 18.14
C GLY A 91 -10.96 -2.52 17.84
N GLU A 92 -11.79 -2.54 18.89
CA GLU A 92 -13.26 -2.65 18.77
C GLU A 92 -13.95 -1.37 18.23
N ASN A 93 -13.25 -0.24 18.12
CA ASN A 93 -13.82 1.05 17.71
C ASN A 93 -13.69 1.34 16.20
N ALA A 94 -13.25 0.35 15.43
CA ALA A 94 -12.84 0.56 14.05
C ALA A 94 -13.93 1.18 13.16
N GLY A 95 -13.60 2.29 12.49
CA GLY A 95 -14.42 2.91 11.45
C GLY A 95 -15.67 3.69 11.90
N SER A 96 -15.87 3.93 13.20
CA SER A 96 -17.10 4.60 13.67
C SER A 96 -16.99 6.13 13.74
N SER A 97 -15.79 6.69 13.92
CA SER A 97 -15.61 8.16 14.07
C SER A 97 -14.26 8.69 13.58
N LEU A 98 -13.39 7.85 13.02
CA LEU A 98 -12.07 8.24 12.53
C LEU A 98 -11.79 7.51 11.21
N VAL A 99 -11.32 8.26 10.21
CA VAL A 99 -11.01 7.76 8.86
C VAL A 99 -9.57 8.12 8.52
N MET A 100 -8.84 7.17 7.92
CA MET A 100 -7.53 7.41 7.31
C MET A 100 -7.70 7.56 5.80
N GLY A 101 -7.23 8.67 5.24
CA GLY A 101 -7.15 8.93 3.80
C GLY A 101 -5.71 8.96 3.31
N ALA A 102 -5.46 8.42 2.12
CA ALA A 102 -4.20 8.56 1.42
C ALA A 102 -4.22 9.82 0.53
N VAL A 103 -3.13 10.57 0.50
CA VAL A 103 -2.95 11.72 -0.40
C VAL A 103 -1.60 11.64 -1.12
N GLY A 104 -1.24 12.66 -1.89
CA GLY A 104 0.07 12.71 -2.56
C GLY A 104 0.26 11.60 -3.60
N GLY A 105 1.50 11.14 -3.77
CA GLY A 105 1.84 10.06 -4.71
C GLY A 105 1.25 8.71 -4.31
N PHE A 106 1.07 8.48 -3.00
CA PHE A 106 0.41 7.28 -2.49
C PHE A 106 -1.08 7.25 -2.87
N GLY A 107 -1.80 8.36 -2.64
CA GLY A 107 -3.22 8.47 -2.99
C GLY A 107 -3.53 8.39 -4.48
N ARG A 108 -2.52 8.56 -5.36
CA ARG A 108 -2.65 8.38 -6.82
C ARG A 108 -2.07 7.07 -7.35
N GLU A 109 -1.54 6.21 -6.48
CA GLU A 109 -0.85 4.96 -6.86
C GLU A 109 0.40 5.17 -7.75
N GLU A 110 1.04 6.33 -7.64
CA GLU A 110 2.21 6.73 -8.44
C GLU A 110 3.48 6.75 -7.58
N MET A 111 3.62 5.78 -6.66
CA MET A 111 4.70 5.78 -5.68
C MET A 111 6.08 5.48 -6.31
N SER A 112 7.03 6.38 -6.08
CA SER A 112 8.44 6.17 -6.44
C SER A 112 9.20 5.42 -5.34
N PRO A 113 10.40 4.87 -5.63
CA PRO A 113 11.27 4.32 -4.59
C PRO A 113 11.57 5.37 -3.52
N ALA A 114 11.53 4.96 -2.25
CA ALA A 114 11.75 5.83 -1.08
C ALA A 114 10.79 7.03 -0.95
N SER A 115 9.65 7.03 -1.65
CA SER A 115 8.58 8.00 -1.39
C SER A 115 8.06 7.89 0.04
N ASP A 116 7.77 9.05 0.64
CA ASP A 116 7.03 9.14 1.90
C ASP A 116 5.56 8.72 1.72
N LEU A 117 4.90 8.43 2.84
CA LEU A 117 3.46 8.17 2.89
C LEU A 117 2.73 9.39 3.42
N ASP A 118 2.02 10.09 2.54
CA ASP A 118 1.19 11.22 2.93
C ASP A 118 -0.21 10.70 3.33
N LEU A 119 -0.54 10.82 4.62
CA LEU A 119 -1.80 10.37 5.20
C LEU A 119 -2.54 11.53 5.86
N VAL A 120 -3.86 11.55 5.73
CA VAL A 120 -4.76 12.45 6.46
C VAL A 120 -5.67 11.63 7.37
N PHE A 121 -5.88 12.07 8.60
CA PHE A 121 -6.82 11.47 9.53
C PHE A 121 -7.98 12.43 9.76
N ILE A 122 -9.20 11.97 9.54
CA ILE A 122 -10.42 12.76 9.64
C ILE A 122 -11.29 12.15 10.72
N ARG A 123 -11.57 12.92 11.78
CA ARG A 123 -12.45 12.49 12.87
C ARG A 123 -13.81 13.15 12.74
N GLU A 124 -14.88 12.39 12.95
CA GLU A 124 -16.22 12.92 13.10
C GLU A 124 -16.30 13.77 14.39
N GLY A 125 -16.64 15.04 14.25
CA GLY A 125 -16.74 16.01 15.34
C GLY A 125 -17.01 17.42 14.82
N SER A 126 -17.92 18.16 15.47
CA SER A 126 -18.24 19.54 15.11
C SER A 126 -17.10 20.47 15.50
N GLN A 127 -16.67 21.37 14.61
CA GLN A 127 -15.70 22.45 14.86
C GLN A 127 -16.20 23.51 15.88
N ARG A 128 -16.82 23.14 16.99
CA ARG A 128 -17.53 24.08 17.87
C ARG A 128 -16.70 24.71 18.98
N GLU A 129 -15.44 24.28 19.19
CA GLU A 129 -14.62 24.75 20.33
C GLU A 129 -13.25 25.35 19.92
N VAL A 130 -13.06 25.76 18.65
CA VAL A 130 -11.83 26.50 18.26
C VAL A 130 -12.13 28.00 18.01
N ALA A 131 -13.28 28.47 18.47
CA ALA A 131 -13.65 29.88 18.43
C ALA A 131 -14.24 30.30 19.79
N GLU A 132 -13.41 30.34 20.83
CA GLU A 132 -13.59 31.20 22.01
C GLU A 132 -12.23 31.51 22.65
#